data_AF-A0A7Z2PWW0-F1
#
_entry.id   AF-A0A7Z2PWW0-F1
#
_cell.length_a   1.000
_cell.length_b   1.000
_cell.length_c   1.000
_cell.angle_alpha   90.00
_cell.angle_beta   90.00
_cell.angle_gamma   90.00
#
_symmetry.space_group_name_H-M   'P 1'
#
loop_
_entity.id
_entity.type
_entity.pdbx_description
1 polymer ?
#
loop_
_entity_poly.entity_id
_entity_poly.type
_entity_poly.pdbx_seq_one_letter_code
_entity_poly.pdbx_strand_id
1 'polypeptide(L)'
;MTMADTVDLFSATARRQRVVDWQAPGPVAKAAAGMSGLETMCAIRDGIMPPPPMARLIGFRMAVAEPGRIVMELDPHESLENTIGLLHGATSAALLDTAMGCAIATMQPAGQTSVTLDLKLTFLRPLSVRSGTIAAEGKVVKLGRQTSYAEGFVRDGVGDLAVHATATFSMIPGGNAK
;
A
#
# COMPACT_ATOMS: atom_id res chain seq x y z
N MET A 1 0.07 49.87 -2.04
CA MET A 1 -0.31 48.50 -1.67
C MET A 1 -1.69 48.26 -2.24
N THR A 2 -1.76 47.81 -3.50
CA THR A 2 -3.03 47.62 -4.23
C THR A 2 -3.73 46.38 -3.70
N MET A 3 -5.07 46.43 -3.65
CA MET A 3 -5.91 45.28 -3.29
C MET A 3 -5.55 44.12 -4.22
N ALA A 4 -4.84 43.14 -3.67
CA ALA A 4 -4.51 41.92 -4.39
C ALA A 4 -5.81 41.17 -4.68
N ASP A 5 -6.00 40.75 -5.92
CA ASP A 5 -7.07 39.83 -6.31
C ASP A 5 -7.05 38.63 -5.38
N THR A 6 -8.01 38.59 -4.45
CA THR A 6 -8.18 37.45 -3.55
C THR A 6 -8.64 36.27 -4.38
N VAL A 7 -7.76 35.30 -4.61
CA VAL A 7 -8.12 34.05 -5.29
C VAL A 7 -9.20 33.35 -4.47
N ASP A 8 -10.37 33.13 -5.06
CA ASP A 8 -11.42 32.29 -4.47
C ASP A 8 -10.97 30.82 -4.51
N LEU A 9 -10.45 30.36 -3.37
CA LEU A 9 -9.95 28.99 -3.17
C LEU A 9 -11.06 27.93 -3.24
N PHE A 10 -12.35 28.31 -3.20
CA PHE A 10 -13.49 27.42 -3.31
C PHE A 10 -14.19 27.49 -4.68
N SER A 11 -13.62 28.23 -5.63
CA SER A 11 -14.18 28.37 -6.99
C SER A 11 -14.29 27.02 -7.71
N ALA A 12 -15.30 26.89 -8.58
CA ALA A 12 -15.50 25.69 -9.39
C ALA A 12 -14.27 25.36 -10.27
N THR A 13 -13.51 26.38 -10.69
CA THR A 13 -12.28 26.23 -11.48
C THR A 13 -11.09 25.68 -10.68
N ALA A 14 -11.04 25.96 -9.36
CA ALA A 14 -10.05 25.40 -8.45
C ALA A 14 -10.42 23.97 -7.99
N ARG A 15 -11.70 23.59 -8.09
CA ARG A 15 -12.17 22.27 -7.69
C ARG A 15 -11.62 21.16 -8.59
N ARG A 16 -11.29 20.02 -7.97
CA ARG A 16 -10.98 18.74 -8.63
C ARG A 16 -11.90 17.67 -8.06
N GLN A 17 -12.16 16.62 -8.83
CA GLN A 17 -12.95 15.47 -8.39
C GLN A 17 -12.33 14.17 -8.92
N ARG A 18 -12.36 13.12 -8.09
CA ARG A 18 -11.98 11.76 -8.47
C ARG A 18 -13.06 10.79 -7.98
N VAL A 19 -13.48 9.90 -8.86
CA VAL A 19 -14.44 8.82 -8.56
C VAL A 19 -13.66 7.51 -8.49
N VAL A 20 -14.00 6.66 -7.52
CA VAL A 20 -13.32 5.38 -7.28
C VAL A 20 -14.36 4.29 -7.13
N ASP A 21 -14.21 3.22 -7.90
CA ASP A 21 -15.03 2.01 -7.81
C ASP A 21 -14.20 0.82 -7.30
N TRP A 22 -14.85 -0.10 -6.58
CA TRP A 22 -14.22 -1.30 -6.04
C TRP A 22 -15.18 -2.48 -5.96
N GLN A 23 -14.62 -3.69 -5.89
CA GLN A 23 -15.37 -4.90 -5.61
C GLN A 23 -15.53 -5.09 -4.10
N ALA A 24 -16.71 -5.57 -3.66
CA ALA A 24 -16.98 -5.82 -2.24
C ALA A 24 -15.96 -6.81 -1.64
N PRO A 25 -15.32 -6.51 -0.48
CA PRO A 25 -14.26 -7.37 0.08
C PRO A 25 -14.72 -8.77 0.50
N GLY A 26 -15.95 -8.91 1.00
CA GLY A 26 -16.44 -10.18 1.57
C GLY A 26 -16.39 -11.35 0.58
N PRO A 27 -16.99 -11.24 -0.62
CA PRO A 27 -16.89 -12.27 -1.65
C PRO A 27 -15.46 -12.62 -2.06
N VAL A 28 -14.58 -11.60 -2.15
CA VAL A 28 -13.17 -11.77 -2.52
C VAL A 28 -12.41 -12.54 -1.45
N ALA A 29 -12.61 -12.18 -0.18
CA ALA A 29 -12.02 -12.88 0.96
C ALA A 29 -12.48 -14.36 1.02
N LYS A 30 -13.75 -14.62 0.71
CA LYS A 30 -14.27 -15.99 0.64
C LYS A 30 -13.62 -16.80 -0.49
N ALA A 31 -13.40 -16.21 -1.66
CA ALA A 31 -12.71 -16.88 -2.77
C ALA A 31 -11.24 -17.18 -2.44
N ALA A 32 -10.58 -16.30 -1.69
CA ALA A 32 -9.18 -16.45 -1.27
C ALA A 32 -8.97 -17.50 -0.17
N ALA A 33 -10.02 -17.90 0.56
CA ALA A 33 -9.88 -18.69 1.79
C ALA A 33 -9.17 -20.04 1.61
N GLY A 34 -9.23 -20.63 0.42
CA GLY A 34 -8.54 -21.89 0.08
C GLY A 34 -7.15 -21.72 -0.51
N MET A 35 -6.69 -20.49 -0.73
CA MET A 35 -5.41 -20.18 -1.36
C MET A 35 -4.36 -19.87 -0.29
N SER A 36 -3.12 -20.25 -0.54
CA SER A 36 -1.98 -19.70 0.18
C SER A 36 -1.91 -18.19 -0.03
N GLY A 37 -1.19 -17.49 0.85
CA GLY A 37 -1.02 -16.05 0.68
C GLY A 37 -0.27 -15.72 -0.61
N LEU A 38 0.72 -16.52 -1.03
CA LEU A 38 1.43 -16.31 -2.29
C LEU A 38 0.51 -16.46 -3.51
N GLU A 39 -0.30 -17.52 -3.56
CA GLU A 39 -1.28 -17.70 -4.63
C GLU A 39 -2.26 -16.53 -4.70
N THR A 40 -2.70 -16.04 -3.54
CA THR A 40 -3.60 -14.88 -3.45
C THR A 40 -2.94 -13.61 -4.00
N MET A 41 -1.69 -13.34 -3.62
CA MET A 41 -0.95 -12.16 -4.11
C MET A 41 -0.70 -12.25 -5.63
N CYS A 42 -0.31 -13.42 -6.14
CA CYS A 42 -0.19 -13.65 -7.58
C CYS A 42 -1.52 -13.44 -8.31
N ALA A 43 -2.62 -13.98 -7.80
CA ALA A 43 -3.94 -13.79 -8.42
C ALA A 43 -4.38 -12.32 -8.45
N ILE A 44 -4.05 -11.53 -7.42
CA ILE A 44 -4.31 -10.08 -7.39
C ILE A 44 -3.42 -9.36 -8.41
N ARG A 45 -2.12 -9.65 -8.46
CA ARG A 45 -1.17 -9.09 -9.43
C ARG A 45 -1.62 -9.36 -10.86
N ASP A 46 -2.04 -10.59 -11.13
CA ASP A 46 -2.39 -11.07 -12.48
C ASP A 46 -3.83 -10.70 -12.87
N GLY A 47 -4.57 -9.99 -12.00
CA GLY A 47 -5.92 -9.50 -12.27
C GLY A 47 -7.01 -10.58 -12.24
N ILE A 48 -6.68 -11.81 -11.81
CA ILE A 48 -7.63 -12.91 -11.60
C ILE A 48 -8.52 -12.59 -10.40
N MET A 49 -7.96 -11.95 -9.38
CA MET A 49 -8.67 -11.44 -8.21
C MET A 49 -8.60 -9.91 -8.16
N PRO A 50 -9.68 -9.23 -7.71
CA PRO A 50 -9.61 -7.79 -7.51
C PRO A 50 -8.70 -7.46 -6.31
N PRO A 51 -7.98 -6.32 -6.38
CA PRO A 51 -7.20 -5.83 -5.25
C PRO A 51 -8.13 -5.32 -4.13
N PRO A 52 -7.61 -5.10 -2.90
CA PRO A 52 -8.41 -4.51 -1.83
C PRO A 52 -8.92 -3.11 -2.21
N PRO A 53 -10.08 -2.66 -1.71
CA PRO A 53 -10.63 -1.33 -2.04
C PRO A 53 -9.66 -0.17 -1.77
N MET A 54 -8.82 -0.28 -0.73
CA MET A 54 -7.78 0.71 -0.44
C MET A 54 -6.81 0.91 -1.61
N ALA A 55 -6.45 -0.16 -2.33
CA ALA A 55 -5.58 -0.06 -3.50
C ALA A 55 -6.25 0.74 -4.63
N ARG A 56 -7.57 0.60 -4.82
CA ARG A 56 -8.34 1.43 -5.75
C ARG A 56 -8.44 2.89 -5.28
N LEU A 57 -8.69 3.08 -3.99
CA LEU A 57 -8.80 4.41 -3.38
C LEU A 57 -7.50 5.19 -3.51
N ILE A 58 -6.36 4.58 -3.22
CA ILE A 58 -5.06 5.26 -3.29
C ILE A 58 -4.46 5.21 -4.71
N GLY A 59 -4.81 4.20 -5.51
CA GLY A 59 -4.34 4.05 -6.89
C GLY A 59 -3.03 3.28 -7.03
N PHE A 60 -2.70 2.39 -6.09
CA PHE A 60 -1.54 1.51 -6.22
C PHE A 60 -1.91 0.12 -6.74
N ARG A 61 -0.94 -0.56 -7.33
CA ARG A 61 -1.05 -1.91 -7.88
C ARG A 61 0.13 -2.77 -7.44
N MET A 62 -0.05 -4.08 -7.46
CA MET A 62 1.05 -5.01 -7.21
C MET A 62 1.84 -5.25 -8.50
N ALA A 63 3.14 -5.03 -8.46
CA ALA A 63 4.06 -5.28 -9.58
C ALA A 63 4.83 -6.60 -9.40
N VAL A 64 5.23 -6.91 -8.17
CA VAL A 64 5.96 -8.15 -7.84
C VAL A 64 5.29 -8.88 -6.69
N ALA A 65 5.20 -10.20 -6.81
CA ALA A 65 4.75 -11.12 -5.78
C ALA A 65 5.67 -12.35 -5.76
N GLU A 66 6.49 -12.44 -4.72
CA GLU A 66 7.48 -13.48 -4.49
C GLU A 66 7.43 -13.92 -3.02
N PRO A 67 7.89 -15.14 -2.67
CA PRO A 67 8.01 -15.55 -1.27
C PRO A 67 8.84 -14.55 -0.46
N GLY A 68 8.19 -13.92 0.53
CA GLY A 68 8.79 -12.95 1.44
C GLY A 68 9.07 -11.58 0.84
N ARG A 69 8.61 -11.30 -0.39
CA ARG A 69 8.86 -10.02 -1.08
C ARG A 69 7.69 -9.59 -1.95
N ILE A 70 7.27 -8.33 -1.77
CA ILE A 70 6.23 -7.69 -2.57
C ILE A 70 6.72 -6.32 -3.03
N VAL A 71 6.38 -5.95 -4.26
CA VAL A 71 6.56 -4.57 -4.75
C VAL A 71 5.21 -4.04 -5.21
N MET A 72 4.80 -2.92 -4.65
CA MET A 72 3.67 -2.12 -5.11
C MET A 72 4.16 -0.94 -5.92
N GLU A 73 3.42 -0.55 -6.95
CA GLU A 73 3.68 0.63 -7.76
C GLU A 73 2.49 1.59 -7.68
N LEU A 74 2.78 2.89 -7.63
CA LEU A 74 1.79 3.94 -7.66
C LEU A 74 2.25 5.06 -8.59
N ASP A 75 1.35 5.52 -9.44
CA ASP A 75 1.54 6.72 -10.25
C ASP A 75 0.96 7.92 -9.47
N PRO A 76 1.81 8.83 -8.95
CA PRO A 76 1.37 9.94 -8.12
C PRO A 76 0.32 10.83 -8.80
N HIS A 77 -0.71 11.22 -8.04
CA HIS A 77 -1.72 12.16 -8.52
C HIS A 77 -2.05 13.21 -7.46
N GLU A 78 -2.53 14.38 -7.91
CA GLU A 78 -2.75 15.59 -7.10
C GLU A 78 -3.65 15.32 -5.88
N SER A 79 -4.66 14.45 -5.99
CA SER A 79 -5.52 14.14 -4.83
C SER A 79 -4.86 13.30 -3.72
N LEU A 80 -3.57 12.98 -3.82
CA LEU A 80 -2.76 12.40 -2.74
C LEU A 80 -1.81 13.42 -2.12
N GLU A 81 -1.76 14.64 -2.65
CA GLU A 81 -0.92 15.69 -2.14
C GLU A 81 -1.51 16.33 -0.88
N ASN A 82 -0.62 16.86 -0.05
CA ASN A 82 -0.95 17.75 1.06
C ASN A 82 -1.09 19.19 0.55
N THR A 83 -1.41 20.12 1.45
CA THR A 83 -1.65 21.53 1.13
C THR A 83 -0.47 22.24 0.46
N ILE A 84 0.75 21.72 0.58
CA ILE A 84 1.96 22.33 -0.01
C ILE A 84 2.39 21.65 -1.32
N GLY A 85 1.57 20.75 -1.89
CA GLY A 85 1.85 20.12 -3.18
C GLY A 85 2.90 19.00 -3.11
N LEU A 86 3.03 18.35 -1.95
CA LEU A 86 3.83 17.13 -1.78
C LEU A 86 2.90 15.97 -1.45
N LEU A 87 3.23 14.74 -1.86
CA LEU A 87 2.47 13.56 -1.46
C LEU A 87 2.35 13.49 0.07
N HIS A 88 1.14 13.28 0.55
CA HIS A 88 0.89 13.08 1.97
C HIS A 88 1.64 11.83 2.43
N GLY A 89 2.29 11.87 3.61
CA GLY A 89 3.00 10.71 4.16
C GLY A 89 2.10 9.49 4.42
N ALA A 90 0.78 9.68 4.41
CA ALA A 90 -0.21 8.61 4.51
C ALA A 90 -0.20 7.69 3.28
N THR A 91 0.14 8.23 2.10
CA THR A 91 0.33 7.46 0.87
C THR A 91 1.46 6.45 1.04
N SER A 92 2.63 6.90 1.51
CA SER A 92 3.76 5.99 1.79
C SER A 92 3.46 5.02 2.94
N ALA A 93 2.74 5.46 3.98
CA ALA A 93 2.31 4.58 5.06
C ALA A 93 1.42 3.44 4.57
N ALA A 94 0.39 3.74 3.79
CA ALA A 94 -0.52 2.73 3.25
C ALA A 94 0.20 1.77 2.28
N LEU A 95 1.07 2.29 1.42
CA LEU A 95 1.90 1.49 0.51
C LEU A 95 2.81 0.52 1.27
N LEU A 96 3.55 1.02 2.26
CA LEU A 96 4.51 0.22 3.02
C LEU A 96 3.83 -0.79 3.95
N ASP A 97 2.74 -0.41 4.62
CA ASP A 97 1.92 -1.33 5.42
C ASP A 97 1.41 -2.49 4.55
N THR A 98 0.84 -2.16 3.39
CA THR A 98 0.33 -3.18 2.46
C THR A 98 1.46 -4.04 1.91
N ALA A 99 2.56 -3.46 1.44
CA ALA A 99 3.67 -4.22 0.85
C ALA A 99 4.31 -5.17 1.88
N MET A 100 4.57 -4.70 3.10
CA MET A 100 5.15 -5.53 4.15
C MET A 100 4.18 -6.60 4.66
N GLY A 101 2.91 -6.26 4.86
CA GLY A 101 1.88 -7.22 5.26
C GLY A 101 1.65 -8.29 4.21
N CYS A 102 1.59 -7.92 2.93
CA CYS A 102 1.53 -8.87 1.83
C CYS A 102 2.80 -9.73 1.75
N ALA A 103 3.98 -9.18 1.99
CA ALA A 103 5.23 -9.94 2.01
C ALA A 103 5.20 -11.03 3.10
N ILE A 104 4.69 -10.71 4.30
CA ILE A 104 4.43 -11.71 5.34
C ILE A 104 3.40 -12.75 4.87
N ALA A 105 2.29 -12.30 4.29
CA ALA A 105 1.23 -13.19 3.80
C ALA A 105 1.75 -14.20 2.76
N THR A 106 2.68 -13.81 1.87
CA THR A 106 3.26 -14.76 0.90
C THR A 106 3.97 -15.96 1.53
N MET A 107 4.36 -15.86 2.80
CA MET A 107 4.99 -16.95 3.56
C MET A 107 3.98 -17.80 4.34
N GLN A 108 2.67 -17.48 4.27
CA GLN A 108 1.62 -18.14 5.02
C GLN A 108 0.86 -19.17 4.17
N PRO A 109 0.59 -20.38 4.70
CA PRO A 109 -0.31 -21.32 4.07
C PRO A 109 -1.75 -20.83 4.14
N ALA A 110 -2.63 -21.49 3.38
CA ALA A 110 -4.06 -21.20 3.39
C ALA A 110 -4.64 -21.19 4.82
N GLY A 111 -5.55 -20.25 5.06
CA GLY A 111 -6.23 -20.08 6.35
C GLY A 111 -5.44 -19.31 7.42
N GLN A 112 -4.11 -19.17 7.32
CA GLN A 112 -3.35 -18.30 8.23
C GLN A 112 -3.42 -16.84 7.80
N THR A 113 -3.42 -15.92 8.76
CA THR A 113 -3.41 -14.48 8.49
C THR A 113 -2.45 -13.77 9.44
N SER A 114 -2.26 -12.46 9.22
CA SER A 114 -1.50 -11.62 10.14
C SER A 114 -2.09 -10.22 10.17
N VAL A 115 -1.86 -9.50 11.27
CA VAL A 115 -2.27 -8.10 11.43
C VAL A 115 -1.10 -7.25 11.89
N THR A 116 -1.02 -6.02 11.37
CA THR A 116 0.00 -5.05 11.78
C THR A 116 -0.18 -4.67 13.25
N LEU A 117 0.88 -4.79 14.05
CA LEU A 117 0.92 -4.35 15.45
C LEU A 117 1.50 -2.94 15.57
N ASP A 118 2.57 -2.69 14.83
CA ASP A 118 3.22 -1.39 14.76
C ASP A 118 3.78 -1.15 13.35
N LEU A 119 3.91 0.13 13.02
CA LEU A 119 4.49 0.60 11.78
C LEU A 119 5.27 1.89 12.07
N LYS A 120 6.59 1.86 11.85
CA LYS A 120 7.46 3.04 11.97
C LYS A 120 7.95 3.45 10.59
N LEU A 121 7.73 4.70 10.22
CA LEU A 121 8.25 5.31 9.01
C LEU A 121 9.39 6.28 9.31
N THR A 122 10.29 6.44 8.36
CA THR A 122 11.33 7.47 8.35
C THR A 122 11.35 8.09 6.96
N PHE A 123 10.90 9.34 6.87
CA PHE A 123 10.84 10.11 5.64
C PHE A 123 12.19 10.77 5.38
N LEU A 124 12.83 10.42 4.28
CA LEU A 124 14.18 10.86 3.90
C LEU A 124 14.15 11.90 2.79
N ARG A 125 13.20 11.77 1.85
CA ARG A 125 12.99 12.72 0.75
C ARG A 125 11.49 12.96 0.53
N PRO A 126 11.11 14.17 0.13
CA PRO A 126 9.73 14.45 -0.25
C PRO A 126 9.40 13.76 -1.58
N LEU A 127 8.15 13.32 -1.73
CA LEU A 127 7.58 12.86 -2.99
C LEU A 127 6.52 13.85 -3.47
N SER A 128 6.28 13.93 -4.77
CA SER A 128 5.24 14.76 -5.39
C SER A 128 4.69 14.09 -6.64
N VAL A 129 3.71 14.72 -7.31
CA VAL A 129 3.26 14.26 -8.64
C VAL A 129 4.37 14.17 -9.69
N ARG A 130 5.50 14.86 -9.48
CA ARG A 130 6.66 14.85 -10.39
C ARG A 130 7.68 13.76 -10.08
N SER A 131 7.47 12.95 -9.04
CA SER A 131 8.40 11.91 -8.62
C SER A 131 8.43 10.69 -9.56
N GLY A 132 7.64 10.68 -10.63
CA GLY A 132 7.45 9.48 -11.47
C GLY A 132 6.72 8.37 -10.72
N THR A 133 6.63 7.18 -11.34
CA THR A 133 6.03 6.01 -10.69
C THR A 133 6.85 5.64 -9.45
N ILE A 134 6.22 5.69 -8.27
CA ILE A 134 6.87 5.33 -7.02
C ILE A 134 6.72 3.82 -6.78
N ALA A 135 7.77 3.19 -6.28
CA ALA A 135 7.79 1.77 -5.96
C ALA A 135 7.97 1.56 -4.46
N ALA A 136 7.03 0.85 -3.83
CA ALA A 136 7.07 0.45 -2.43
C ALA A 136 7.37 -1.04 -2.33
N GLU A 137 8.58 -1.37 -1.89
CA GLU A 137 9.01 -2.74 -1.64
C GLU A 137 8.82 -3.10 -0.16
N GLY A 138 8.26 -4.27 0.11
CA GLY A 138 8.22 -4.89 1.44
C GLY A 138 8.96 -6.23 1.42
N LYS A 139 9.76 -6.48 2.46
CA LYS A 139 10.58 -7.69 2.62
C LYS A 139 10.44 -8.27 4.02
N VAL A 140 10.29 -9.58 4.10
CA VAL A 140 10.30 -10.29 5.38
C VAL A 140 11.72 -10.35 5.91
N VAL A 141 11.92 -9.81 7.11
CA VAL A 141 13.21 -9.87 7.82
C VAL A 141 13.25 -11.09 8.74
N LYS A 142 12.13 -11.38 9.41
CA LYS A 142 11.99 -12.55 10.28
C LYS A 142 10.55 -13.06 10.28
N LEU A 143 10.37 -14.31 9.88
CA LEU A 143 9.11 -15.02 10.04
C LEU A 143 9.10 -15.75 11.38
N GLY A 144 8.19 -15.38 12.28
CA GLY A 144 8.03 -16.01 13.60
C GLY A 144 6.66 -16.64 13.78
N ARG A 145 6.51 -17.42 14.85
CA ARG A 145 5.26 -18.14 15.15
C ARG A 145 4.16 -17.25 15.74
N GLN A 146 4.55 -16.26 16.54
CA GLN A 146 3.62 -15.32 17.21
C GLN A 146 3.73 -13.92 16.62
N THR A 147 4.95 -13.48 16.37
CA THR A 147 5.24 -12.19 15.74
C THR A 147 6.24 -12.37 14.62
N SER A 148 6.04 -11.60 13.55
CA SER A 148 6.96 -11.51 12.42
C SER A 148 7.35 -10.06 12.18
N TYR A 149 8.48 -9.87 11.51
CA TYR A 149 9.07 -8.56 11.30
C TYR A 149 9.43 -8.37 9.83
N ALA A 150 9.12 -7.19 9.30
CA ALA A 150 9.39 -6.81 7.92
C ALA A 150 9.98 -5.41 7.86
N GLU A 151 10.70 -5.16 6.77
CA GLU A 151 11.21 -3.84 6.39
C GLU A 151 10.68 -3.46 5.01
N GLY A 152 10.63 -2.17 4.72
CA GLY A 152 10.16 -1.68 3.45
C GLY A 152 10.74 -0.34 3.03
N PHE A 153 10.72 -0.13 1.72
CA PHE A 153 11.38 0.99 1.05
C PHE A 153 10.46 1.60 0.00
N VAL A 154 10.24 2.91 0.04
CA VAL A 154 9.64 3.65 -1.07
C VAL A 154 10.73 4.35 -1.85
N ARG A 155 10.78 4.10 -3.15
CA ARG A 155 11.65 4.78 -4.10
C ARG A 155 10.83 5.55 -5.11
N ASP A 156 11.38 6.65 -5.61
CA ASP A 156 10.79 7.40 -6.71
C ASP A 156 11.10 6.75 -8.08
N GLY A 157 10.63 7.37 -9.16
CA GLY A 157 10.78 6.88 -10.53
C GLY A 157 12.22 6.88 -11.06
N VAL A 158 13.16 7.51 -10.36
CA VAL A 158 14.60 7.43 -10.69
C VAL A 158 15.37 6.50 -9.75
N GLY A 159 14.69 5.91 -8.75
CA GLY A 159 15.22 4.90 -7.84
C GLY A 159 15.72 5.45 -6.50
N ASP A 160 15.58 6.74 -6.24
CA ASP A 160 16.05 7.37 -5.01
C ASP A 160 15.18 6.97 -3.82
N LEU A 161 15.82 6.62 -2.70
CA LEU A 161 15.12 6.23 -1.48
C LEU A 161 14.46 7.46 -0.84
N ALA A 162 13.13 7.43 -0.77
CA ALA A 162 12.32 8.50 -0.19
C ALA A 162 11.83 8.16 1.22
N VAL A 163 11.44 6.91 1.47
CA VAL A 163 10.90 6.48 2.77
C VAL A 163 11.40 5.09 3.11
N HIS A 164 11.80 4.89 4.36
CA HIS A 164 12.09 3.58 4.93
C HIS A 164 11.07 3.27 6.03
N ALA A 165 10.64 2.03 6.15
CA ALA A 165 9.77 1.59 7.22
C ALA A 165 10.15 0.22 7.77
N THR A 166 9.72 0.01 9.01
CA THR A 166 9.76 -1.28 9.69
C THR A 166 8.40 -1.54 10.33
N ALA A 167 7.99 -2.80 10.37
CA ALA A 167 6.71 -3.18 10.98
C ALA A 167 6.79 -4.55 11.66
N THR A 168 6.05 -4.67 12.76
CA THR A 168 5.80 -5.96 13.43
C THR A 168 4.38 -6.41 13.12
N PHE A 169 4.22 -7.71 12.87
CA PHE A 169 2.95 -8.35 12.59
C PHE A 169 2.64 -9.41 13.64
N SER A 170 1.41 -9.45 14.13
CA SER A 170 0.89 -10.56 14.93
C SER A 170 0.41 -11.66 14.00
N MET A 171 0.85 -12.89 14.25
CA MET A 171 0.48 -14.05 13.46
C MET A 171 -0.80 -14.66 14.01
N ILE A 172 -1.80 -14.83 13.15
CA ILE A 172 -3.10 -15.40 13.51
C ILE A 172 -3.19 -16.78 12.86
N PRO A 173 -3.21 -17.87 13.66
CA PRO A 173 -3.42 -19.20 13.13
C PRO A 173 -4.76 -19.30 12.41
N GLY A 174 -4.83 -20.13 11.38
CA GLY A 174 -6.11 -20.46 10.77
C GLY A 174 -7.00 -21.14 11.80
N GLY A 175 -8.22 -20.60 11.97
CA GLY A 175 -9.22 -21.24 12.82
C GLY A 175 -9.52 -22.63 12.27
N ASN A 176 -9.49 -23.66 13.12
CA ASN A 176 -10.19 -24.90 12.80
C ASN A 176 -11.65 -24.50 12.51
N ALA A 177 -12.11 -24.72 11.29
CA ALA A 177 -13.55 -24.70 11.01
C ALA A 177 -14.21 -25.64 12.03
N LYS A 178 -14.95 -25.06 12.97
CA LYS A 178 -15.96 -25.78 13.75
C LYS A 178 -17.28 -25.57 13.06
#